data_AF-A0A942R3E1-F1
#
_entry.id   AF-A0A942R3E1-F1
#
_cell.length_a   1.000
_cell.length_b   1.000
_cell.length_c   1.000
_cell.angle_alpha   90.00
_cell.angle_beta   90.00
_cell.angle_gamma   90.00
#
_symmetry.space_group_name_H-M   'P 1'
#
loop_
_entity.id
_entity.type
_entity.pdbx_description
1 polymer ?
#
loop_
_entity_poly.entity_id
_entity_poly.type
_entity_poly.pdbx_seq_one_letter_code
_entity_poly.pdbx_strand_id
1 'polypeptide(L)'
;MKILLTGATGYIAQRLLPVLLKNGHHVVCCVRDAKRFNNKYNDSNISIIETDFLRPESLLSIPEDIDVAYYMIHSMSSLSGDFEDMEKTCAYNFRERIKLTQAVQVIYLSGIINEFELSKHLSSRKKVEEILSGSSYALTTLRAGIVVGSGSASFEIIRDLVEKLPVMIAPKWLKTLCQPIAIRNVVEFLMGVATVEETYNKSFDIGGPDILSYKDMLLRFAQIRGLSRHIFIVPVMTPNISSYWLYFVTATSFSLARNLVSSMKIEVIAKPNNLADMLGIKIIDYDTSIKLAFDKIEQNQVMSSWKDAQSTGIIQKGIHHYIEVPMNGCYKDIRKRVVADISKTIDRIWAIGGKTGWYYGNWLWEIRGVIDQILGGVGMRRGRKSKTDIFPGEALDFWRVLIADKSQRRLLLYAEMKLPGEAWLEFIIDDDNILTQTATFRPLGLLGRFYWFLVLPFHMFIFNGMLKNIAK
;
A
#
# COMPACT_ATOMS: atom_id res chain seq x y z
N MET A 1 16.46 5.91 -22.55
CA MET A 1 17.09 5.06 -21.53
C MET A 1 16.17 3.91 -21.18
N LYS A 2 16.75 2.76 -20.86
CA LYS A 2 16.10 1.59 -20.29
C LYS A 2 16.28 1.60 -18.77
N ILE A 3 15.18 1.75 -18.05
CA ILE A 3 15.16 1.96 -16.61
C ILE A 3 14.58 0.75 -15.92
N LEU A 4 15.30 0.19 -14.95
CA LEU A 4 14.76 -0.84 -14.08
C LEU A 4 14.02 -0.19 -12.90
N LEU A 5 12.72 -0.45 -12.77
CA LEU A 5 11.91 0.03 -11.65
C LEU A 5 11.55 -1.12 -10.73
N THR A 6 12.27 -1.25 -9.62
CA THR A 6 11.90 -2.23 -8.59
C THR A 6 10.70 -1.76 -7.77
N GLY A 7 10.02 -2.68 -7.09
CA GLY A 7 8.88 -2.34 -6.24
C GLY A 7 7.74 -1.65 -7.02
N ALA A 8 7.54 -2.01 -8.30
CA ALA A 8 6.66 -1.29 -9.22
C ALA A 8 5.19 -1.24 -8.78
N THR A 9 4.74 -2.18 -7.94
CA THR A 9 3.41 -2.16 -7.32
C THR A 9 3.30 -1.21 -6.11
N GLY A 10 4.39 -0.59 -5.67
CA GLY A 10 4.48 0.25 -4.48
C GLY A 10 3.97 1.68 -4.67
N TYR A 11 3.72 2.37 -3.56
CA TYR A 11 3.14 3.72 -3.53
C TYR A 11 3.91 4.74 -4.40
N ILE A 12 5.23 4.75 -4.26
CA ILE A 12 6.11 5.73 -4.92
C ILE A 12 6.39 5.32 -6.37
N ALA A 13 6.72 4.06 -6.60
CA ALA A 13 6.99 3.54 -7.94
C ALA A 13 5.81 3.74 -8.91
N GLN A 14 4.57 3.51 -8.46
CA GLN A 14 3.38 3.76 -9.29
C GLN A 14 3.15 5.24 -9.64
N ARG A 15 3.77 6.18 -8.91
CA ARG A 15 3.74 7.62 -9.23
C ARG A 15 4.93 8.05 -10.07
N LEU A 16 6.07 7.39 -9.92
CA LEU A 16 7.26 7.62 -10.72
C LEU A 16 7.08 7.07 -12.15
N LEU A 17 6.50 5.88 -12.30
CA LEU A 17 6.30 5.20 -13.59
C LEU A 17 5.69 6.11 -14.68
N PRO A 18 4.53 6.77 -14.50
CA PRO A 18 3.96 7.62 -15.54
C PRO A 18 4.85 8.82 -15.89
N VAL A 19 5.66 9.31 -14.94
CA VAL A 19 6.61 10.40 -15.19
C VAL A 19 7.78 9.90 -16.04
N LEU A 20 8.32 8.71 -15.75
CA LEU A 20 9.38 8.10 -16.56
C LEU A 20 8.91 7.85 -18.01
N LEU A 21 7.70 7.31 -18.17
CA LEU A 21 7.12 7.05 -19.49
C LEU A 21 6.86 8.33 -20.28
N LYS A 22 6.35 9.37 -19.62
CA LYS A 22 6.13 10.68 -20.25
C LYS A 22 7.44 11.32 -20.75
N ASN A 23 8.57 11.00 -20.12
CA ASN A 23 9.90 11.43 -20.56
C ASN A 23 10.53 10.49 -21.61
N GLY A 24 9.74 9.57 -22.19
CA GLY A 24 10.17 8.70 -23.29
C GLY A 24 11.13 7.58 -22.87
N HIS A 25 11.15 7.21 -21.59
CA HIS A 25 11.98 6.10 -21.12
C HIS A 25 11.26 4.76 -21.28
N HIS A 26 12.03 3.71 -21.60
CA HIS A 26 11.55 2.34 -21.51
C HIS A 26 11.70 1.84 -20.08
N VAL A 27 10.62 1.42 -19.43
CA VAL A 27 10.62 1.05 -18.02
C VAL A 27 10.38 -0.45 -17.85
N VAL A 28 11.38 -1.15 -17.32
CA VAL A 28 11.29 -2.55 -16.91
C VAL A 28 10.79 -2.60 -15.47
N CYS A 29 9.52 -2.91 -15.29
CA CYS A 29 8.85 -3.00 -14.00
C CYS A 29 9.03 -4.39 -13.38
N CYS A 30 9.77 -4.46 -12.27
CA CYS A 30 9.88 -5.67 -11.46
C CYS A 30 8.66 -5.81 -10.54
N VAL A 31 7.95 -6.93 -10.66
CA VAL A 31 6.82 -7.29 -9.80
C VAL A 31 6.97 -8.73 -9.31
N ARG A 32 6.35 -9.07 -8.18
CA ARG A 32 6.33 -10.47 -7.71
C ARG A 32 5.27 -11.34 -8.41
N ASP A 33 4.26 -10.69 -8.99
CA ASP A 33 3.12 -11.32 -9.64
C ASP A 33 2.61 -10.34 -10.71
N ALA A 34 2.78 -10.69 -11.98
CA ALA A 34 2.44 -9.85 -13.12
C ALA A 34 0.95 -9.50 -13.18
N LYS A 35 0.08 -10.38 -12.67
CA LYS A 35 -1.38 -10.14 -12.66
C LYS A 35 -1.79 -9.02 -11.71
N ARG A 36 -0.92 -8.63 -10.77
CA ARG A 36 -1.14 -7.50 -9.85
C ARG A 36 -0.73 -6.16 -10.42
N PHE A 37 0.02 -6.16 -11.53
CA PHE A 37 0.42 -4.92 -12.15
C PHE A 37 -0.79 -4.30 -12.83
N ASN A 38 -1.06 -3.04 -12.54
CA ASN A 38 -2.19 -2.35 -13.11
C ASN A 38 -1.91 -2.06 -14.60
N ASN A 39 -2.56 -2.80 -15.49
CA ASN A 39 -2.39 -2.67 -16.93
C ASN A 39 -3.06 -1.42 -17.54
N LYS A 40 -3.34 -0.39 -16.73
CA LYS A 40 -3.93 0.87 -17.21
C LYS A 40 -3.00 1.62 -18.16
N TYR A 41 -1.70 1.36 -18.08
CA TYR A 41 -0.69 1.88 -18.99
C TYR A 41 -0.40 0.83 -20.05
N ASN A 42 -1.28 0.73 -21.06
CA ASN A 42 -1.03 -0.11 -22.23
C ASN A 42 -0.03 0.61 -23.16
N ASP A 43 1.19 0.83 -22.66
CA ASP A 43 2.25 1.59 -23.31
C ASP A 43 3.35 0.62 -23.76
N SER A 44 3.76 0.71 -25.03
CA SER A 44 4.83 -0.12 -25.60
C SER A 44 6.19 0.08 -24.92
N ASN A 45 6.34 1.16 -24.14
CA ASN A 45 7.55 1.45 -23.38
C ASN A 45 7.58 0.81 -21.99
N ILE A 46 6.64 -0.09 -21.66
CA ILE A 46 6.65 -0.85 -20.40
C ILE A 46 6.93 -2.31 -20.68
N SER A 47 7.92 -2.85 -19.96
CA SER A 47 8.14 -4.29 -19.84
C SER A 47 7.83 -4.73 -18.41
N ILE A 48 7.02 -5.77 -18.23
CA ILE A 48 6.72 -6.33 -16.90
C ILE A 48 7.50 -7.64 -16.76
N ILE A 49 8.30 -7.75 -15.71
CA ILE A 49 9.03 -8.99 -15.38
C ILE A 49 8.70 -9.45 -13.97
N GLU A 50 8.54 -10.77 -13.81
CA GLU A 50 8.35 -11.37 -12.50
C GLU A 50 9.69 -11.62 -11.81
N THR A 51 9.93 -10.92 -10.71
CA THR A 51 11.14 -11.09 -9.90
C THR A 51 10.82 -11.18 -8.42
N ASP A 52 11.57 -12.04 -7.74
CA ASP A 52 11.57 -12.16 -6.30
C ASP A 52 12.99 -11.97 -5.79
N PHE A 53 13.28 -10.81 -5.20
CA PHE A 53 14.62 -10.46 -4.72
C PHE A 53 15.12 -11.31 -3.55
N LEU A 54 14.30 -12.20 -3.00
CA LEU A 54 14.74 -13.24 -2.07
C LEU A 54 15.28 -14.50 -2.78
N ARG A 55 15.01 -14.64 -4.07
CA ARG A 55 15.35 -15.78 -4.94
C ARG A 55 16.27 -15.32 -6.08
N PRO A 56 17.61 -15.44 -5.92
CA PRO A 56 18.59 -14.94 -6.89
C PRO A 56 18.34 -15.40 -8.33
N GLU A 57 17.89 -16.63 -8.52
CA GLU A 57 17.59 -17.23 -9.82
C GLU A 57 16.50 -16.47 -10.60
N SER A 58 15.55 -15.85 -9.90
CA SER A 58 14.48 -15.06 -10.54
C SER A 58 15.00 -13.75 -11.14
N LEU A 59 16.16 -13.27 -10.68
CA LEU A 59 16.75 -12.00 -11.11
C LEU A 59 17.43 -12.08 -12.48
N LEU A 60 17.63 -13.29 -13.01
CA LEU A 60 18.15 -13.50 -14.37
C LEU A 60 17.22 -12.94 -15.46
N SER A 61 15.93 -12.74 -15.13
CA SER A 61 14.97 -12.09 -16.03
C SER A 61 15.19 -10.58 -16.21
N ILE A 62 15.98 -9.95 -15.34
CA ILE A 62 16.38 -8.55 -15.49
C ILE A 62 17.31 -8.45 -16.71
N PRO A 63 17.07 -7.57 -17.70
CA PRO A 63 17.95 -7.40 -18.85
C PRO A 63 19.34 -6.87 -18.48
N GLU A 64 20.34 -7.10 -19.33
CA GLU A 64 21.71 -6.61 -19.12
C GLU A 64 21.89 -5.14 -19.57
N ASP A 65 21.09 -4.68 -20.52
CA ASP A 65 21.09 -3.34 -21.13
C ASP A 65 20.31 -2.31 -20.30
N ILE A 66 20.36 -2.39 -18.97
CA ILE A 66 19.76 -1.39 -18.07
C ILE A 66 20.71 -0.20 -17.93
N ASP A 67 20.23 1.03 -18.12
CA ASP A 67 21.03 2.25 -17.95
C ASP A 67 20.99 2.76 -16.49
N VAL A 68 19.79 2.75 -15.89
CA VAL A 68 19.54 3.27 -14.53
C VAL A 68 18.59 2.32 -13.79
N ALA A 69 18.83 2.08 -12.52
CA ALA A 69 17.95 1.25 -11.69
C ALA A 69 17.45 1.97 -10.43
N TYR A 70 16.13 1.99 -10.25
CA TYR A 70 15.47 2.52 -9.05
C TYR A 70 15.22 1.40 -8.04
N TYR A 71 15.82 1.52 -6.85
CA TYR A 71 15.59 0.61 -5.73
C TYR A 71 14.46 1.12 -4.81
N MET A 72 13.23 0.68 -5.05
CA MET A 72 12.03 1.11 -4.30
C MET A 72 11.43 -0.02 -3.43
N ILE A 73 12.19 -1.10 -3.22
CA ILE A 73 11.76 -2.22 -2.38
C ILE A 73 11.78 -1.79 -0.92
N HIS A 74 10.69 -2.09 -0.21
CA HIS A 74 10.58 -1.86 1.22
C HIS A 74 9.65 -2.90 1.87
N SER A 75 10.11 -3.55 2.94
CA SER A 75 9.41 -4.68 3.57
C SER A 75 8.73 -4.34 4.90
N MET A 76 8.50 -3.05 5.18
CA MET A 76 7.95 -2.54 6.44
C MET A 76 6.65 -3.18 6.95
N SER A 77 5.90 -3.80 6.05
CA SER A 77 4.59 -4.41 6.31
C SER A 77 4.63 -5.92 6.51
N SER A 78 5.79 -6.57 6.41
CA SER A 78 5.91 -8.02 6.60
C SER A 78 5.51 -8.41 8.03
N LEU A 79 4.73 -9.49 8.14
CA LEU A 79 4.22 -9.99 9.42
C LEU A 79 5.30 -10.73 10.23
N SER A 80 6.41 -11.13 9.59
CA SER A 80 7.36 -12.12 10.10
C SER A 80 8.38 -11.60 11.13
N GLY A 81 8.36 -10.32 11.51
CA GLY A 81 9.27 -9.79 12.54
C GLY A 81 10.75 -9.68 12.12
N ASP A 82 11.15 -10.37 11.04
CA ASP A 82 12.50 -10.44 10.50
C ASP A 82 12.65 -9.62 9.19
N PHE A 83 12.15 -8.40 9.19
CA PHE A 83 12.19 -7.56 7.99
C PHE A 83 13.61 -7.08 7.67
N GLU A 84 14.50 -6.96 8.67
CA GLU A 84 15.88 -6.49 8.48
C GLU A 84 16.67 -7.47 7.61
N ASP A 85 16.60 -8.78 7.89
CA ASP A 85 17.33 -9.78 7.12
C ASP A 85 16.74 -9.96 5.71
N MET A 86 15.42 -9.83 5.57
CA MET A 86 14.77 -9.80 4.26
C MET A 86 15.22 -8.61 3.41
N GLU A 87 15.28 -7.40 3.99
CA GLU A 87 15.74 -6.19 3.27
C GLU A 87 17.21 -6.29 2.90
N LYS A 88 18.05 -6.77 3.82
CA LYS A 88 19.47 -7.05 3.57
C LYS A 88 19.66 -8.02 2.41
N THR A 89 18.93 -9.14 2.42
CA THR A 89 19.00 -10.17 1.37
C THR A 89 18.57 -9.61 0.02
N CYS A 90 17.45 -8.88 -0.02
CA CYS A 90 16.97 -8.24 -1.25
C CYS A 90 17.99 -7.24 -1.81
N ALA A 91 18.60 -6.41 -0.96
CA ALA A 91 19.60 -5.42 -1.36
C ALA A 91 20.87 -6.09 -1.90
N TYR A 92 21.34 -7.15 -1.24
CA TYR A 92 22.50 -7.91 -1.69
C TYR A 92 22.26 -8.55 -3.06
N ASN A 93 21.16 -9.30 -3.20
CA ASN A 93 20.82 -9.96 -4.45
C ASN A 93 20.60 -8.97 -5.60
N PHE A 94 19.94 -7.83 -5.31
CA PHE A 94 19.80 -6.74 -6.29
C PHE A 94 21.17 -6.24 -6.74
N ARG A 95 22.07 -5.90 -5.80
CA ARG A 95 23.40 -5.41 -6.14
C ARG A 95 24.17 -6.39 -7.02
N GLU A 96 24.20 -7.67 -6.65
CA GLU A 96 24.91 -8.68 -7.43
C GLU A 96 24.33 -8.83 -8.84
N ARG A 97 22.99 -8.70 -9.02
CA ARG A 97 22.40 -8.69 -10.36
C ARG A 97 22.76 -7.44 -11.15
N ILE A 98 22.66 -6.25 -10.56
CA ILE A 98 22.89 -4.98 -11.26
C ILE A 98 24.37 -4.81 -11.66
N LYS A 99 25.31 -5.38 -10.90
CA LYS A 99 26.72 -5.43 -11.31
C LYS A 99 26.94 -6.08 -12.67
N LEU A 100 26.07 -7.02 -13.05
CA LEU A 100 26.08 -7.75 -14.31
C LEU A 100 25.19 -7.06 -15.37
N THR A 101 24.93 -5.76 -15.23
CA THR A 101 24.21 -4.94 -16.20
C THR A 101 25.05 -3.72 -16.59
N GLN A 102 24.61 -2.97 -17.58
CA GLN A 102 25.23 -1.72 -18.02
C GLN A 102 24.88 -0.52 -17.14
N ALA A 103 24.21 -0.74 -16.01
CA ALA A 103 23.66 0.34 -15.21
C ALA A 103 24.79 1.25 -14.71
N VAL A 104 24.71 2.54 -15.03
CA VAL A 104 25.68 3.54 -14.57
C VAL A 104 25.29 4.12 -13.22
N GLN A 105 24.00 4.06 -12.87
CA GLN A 105 23.46 4.63 -11.65
C GLN A 105 22.37 3.75 -11.02
N VAL A 106 22.43 3.61 -9.70
CA VAL A 106 21.33 3.15 -8.87
C VAL A 106 20.81 4.31 -8.03
N ILE A 107 19.50 4.50 -8.04
CA ILE A 107 18.82 5.53 -7.25
C ILE A 107 18.01 4.85 -6.16
N TYR A 108 18.31 5.19 -4.91
CA TYR A 108 17.69 4.62 -3.72
C TYR A 108 16.93 5.68 -2.94
N LEU A 109 15.66 5.43 -2.63
CA LEU A 109 14.87 6.31 -1.76
C LEU A 109 14.84 5.74 -0.34
N SER A 110 15.65 6.26 0.56
CA SER A 110 15.79 5.88 1.98
C SER A 110 14.95 6.77 2.92
N GLY A 111 15.15 6.61 4.23
CA GLY A 111 14.68 7.54 5.28
C GLY A 111 15.80 8.45 5.77
N ILE A 112 15.47 9.62 6.33
CA ILE A 112 16.45 10.52 6.97
C ILE A 112 17.12 9.82 8.16
N ILE A 113 18.46 9.91 8.19
CA ILE A 113 19.35 9.29 9.19
C ILE A 113 20.21 10.42 9.78
N ASN A 114 19.69 11.07 10.82
CA ASN A 114 20.27 12.28 11.43
C ASN A 114 20.68 12.09 12.90
N GLU A 115 20.41 10.93 13.51
CA GLU A 115 20.80 10.61 14.89
C GLU A 115 21.76 9.43 14.99
N PHE A 116 22.54 9.39 16.08
CA PHE A 116 23.46 8.28 16.38
C PHE A 116 22.71 7.00 16.79
N GLU A 117 21.63 7.15 17.57
CA GLU A 117 20.74 6.04 17.93
C GLU A 117 19.57 5.97 16.94
N LEU A 118 19.59 4.95 16.09
CA LEU A 118 18.54 4.74 15.09
C LEU A 118 17.51 3.71 15.59
N SER A 119 16.25 3.93 15.23
CA SER A 119 15.24 2.88 15.35
C SER A 119 15.64 1.66 14.49
N LYS A 120 15.14 0.47 14.83
CA LYS A 120 15.37 -0.75 14.02
C LYS A 120 15.07 -0.54 12.54
N HIS A 121 13.98 0.19 12.23
CA HIS A 121 13.60 0.53 10.86
C HIS A 121 14.66 1.40 10.18
N LEU A 122 15.08 2.52 10.79
CA LEU A 122 16.10 3.41 10.21
C LEU A 122 17.47 2.73 10.09
N SER A 123 17.82 1.87 11.05
CA SER A 123 19.02 1.04 10.99
C SER A 123 19.01 0.08 9.79
N SER A 124 17.87 -0.58 9.51
CA SER A 124 17.68 -1.39 8.30
C SER A 124 17.91 -0.58 7.02
N ARG A 125 17.34 0.64 6.95
CA ARG A 125 17.49 1.52 5.77
C ARG A 125 18.95 1.93 5.54
N LYS A 126 19.69 2.21 6.62
CA LYS A 126 21.12 2.50 6.58
C LYS A 126 21.93 1.31 6.09
N LYS A 127 21.67 0.10 6.60
CA LYS A 127 22.33 -1.13 6.15
C LYS A 127 22.08 -1.38 4.65
N VAL A 128 20.86 -1.16 4.16
CA VAL A 128 20.55 -1.26 2.73
C VAL A 128 21.36 -0.25 1.93
N GLU A 129 21.46 1.00 2.38
CA GLU A 129 22.28 2.03 1.74
C GLU A 129 23.75 1.60 1.63
N GLU A 130 24.32 1.09 2.73
CA GLU A 130 25.69 0.57 2.79
C GLU A 130 25.89 -0.63 1.84
N ILE A 131 24.93 -1.56 1.79
CA ILE A 131 25.01 -2.72 0.89
C ILE A 131 24.99 -2.30 -0.56
N LEU A 132 24.09 -1.38 -0.93
CA LEU A 132 23.96 -0.88 -2.30
C LEU A 132 25.19 -0.07 -2.76
N SER A 133 25.98 0.45 -1.82
CA SER A 133 27.22 1.18 -2.10
C SER A 133 28.38 0.25 -2.49
N GLY A 134 29.37 0.77 -3.23
CA GLY A 134 30.61 0.03 -3.57
C GLY A 134 30.48 -0.99 -4.72
N SER A 135 29.59 -0.75 -5.67
CA SER A 135 29.37 -1.57 -6.87
C SER A 135 30.02 -0.95 -8.12
N SER A 136 29.85 -1.60 -9.28
CA SER A 136 30.25 -1.09 -10.60
C SER A 136 29.42 0.09 -11.13
N TYR A 137 28.49 0.60 -10.31
CA TYR A 137 27.59 1.71 -10.65
C TYR A 137 27.68 2.79 -9.57
N ALA A 138 27.30 4.01 -9.91
CA ALA A 138 27.17 5.08 -8.92
C ALA A 138 25.88 4.93 -8.10
N LEU A 139 25.95 5.12 -6.77
CA LEU A 139 24.76 5.15 -5.92
C LEU A 139 24.34 6.59 -5.60
N THR A 140 23.10 6.95 -5.90
CA THR A 140 22.49 8.19 -5.39
C THR A 140 21.39 7.85 -4.40
N THR A 141 21.53 8.31 -3.16
CA THR A 141 20.54 8.06 -2.11
C THR A 141 19.76 9.33 -1.78
N LEU A 142 18.45 9.28 -1.97
CA LEU A 142 17.52 10.31 -1.50
C LEU A 142 16.92 9.87 -0.17
N ARG A 143 17.16 10.61 0.90
CA ARG A 143 16.66 10.30 2.24
C ARG A 143 15.46 11.18 2.55
N ALA A 144 14.26 10.61 2.53
CA ALA A 144 13.04 11.38 2.74
C ALA A 144 12.56 11.30 4.19
N GLY A 145 11.95 12.40 4.65
CA GLY A 145 11.14 12.41 5.87
C GLY A 145 9.75 11.82 5.65
N ILE A 146 8.74 12.44 6.25
CA ILE A 146 7.35 12.01 6.10
C ILE A 146 6.83 12.40 4.73
N VAL A 147 6.54 11.42 3.88
CA VAL A 147 5.98 11.67 2.54
C VAL A 147 4.48 11.92 2.62
N VAL A 148 4.07 13.12 2.23
CA VAL A 148 2.68 13.59 2.27
C VAL A 148 2.05 13.53 0.88
N GLY A 149 0.96 12.77 0.76
CA GLY A 149 0.18 12.66 -0.46
C GLY A 149 -0.93 11.63 -0.35
N SER A 150 -1.98 11.78 -1.17
CA SER A 150 -3.14 10.90 -1.17
C SER A 150 -2.72 9.44 -1.34
N GLY A 151 -3.11 8.56 -0.42
CA GLY A 151 -2.74 7.14 -0.42
C GLY A 151 -1.38 6.80 0.21
N SER A 152 -0.60 7.78 0.70
CA SER A 152 0.59 7.50 1.50
C SER A 152 0.20 7.01 2.90
N ALA A 153 1.00 6.13 3.51
CA ALA A 153 0.68 5.61 4.85
C ALA A 153 0.53 6.74 5.88
N SER A 154 1.48 7.67 5.89
CA SER A 154 1.49 8.79 6.83
C SER A 154 0.30 9.74 6.65
N PHE A 155 -0.05 10.06 5.39
CA PHE A 155 -1.23 10.89 5.10
C PHE A 155 -2.53 10.21 5.57
N GLU A 156 -2.68 8.91 5.27
CA GLU A 156 -3.88 8.15 5.66
C GLU A 156 -4.01 8.03 7.18
N ILE A 157 -2.89 7.88 7.91
CA ILE A 157 -2.86 7.87 9.38
C ILE A 157 -3.32 9.22 9.94
N ILE A 158 -2.71 10.31 9.47
CA ILE A 158 -3.05 11.67 9.91
C ILE A 158 -4.54 11.96 9.64
N ARG A 159 -5.02 11.63 8.42
CA ARG A 159 -6.43 11.75 8.07
C ARG A 159 -7.31 10.96 9.03
N ASP A 160 -7.04 9.67 9.22
CA ASP A 160 -7.88 8.81 10.05
C ASP A 160 -7.95 9.30 11.50
N LEU A 161 -6.82 9.76 12.07
CA LEU A 161 -6.79 10.35 13.41
C LEU A 161 -7.64 11.61 13.49
N VAL A 162 -7.41 12.56 12.58
CA VAL A 162 -8.10 13.85 12.58
C VAL A 162 -9.59 13.71 12.25
N GLU A 163 -9.97 12.85 11.31
CA GLU A 163 -11.39 12.71 10.96
C GLU A 163 -12.21 12.00 12.05
N LYS A 164 -11.60 11.09 12.81
CA LYS A 164 -12.33 10.23 13.77
C LYS A 164 -12.30 10.72 15.21
N LEU A 165 -11.24 11.42 15.64
CA LEU A 165 -11.05 11.79 17.05
C LEU A 165 -11.15 13.30 17.25
N PRO A 166 -12.28 13.85 17.75
CA PRO A 166 -12.39 15.27 18.07
C PRO A 166 -11.49 15.70 19.24
N VAL A 167 -11.23 14.77 20.16
CA VAL A 167 -10.33 14.92 21.31
C VAL A 167 -9.33 13.76 21.31
N MET A 168 -8.04 14.07 21.40
CA MET A 168 -6.96 13.07 21.39
C MET A 168 -6.16 13.17 22.69
N ILE A 169 -6.13 12.09 23.47
CA ILE A 169 -5.17 11.91 24.56
C ILE A 169 -3.96 11.20 23.97
N ALA A 170 -2.85 11.91 23.88
CA ALA A 170 -1.74 11.51 23.03
C ALA A 170 -0.40 11.49 23.80
N PRO A 171 0.53 10.62 23.42
CA PRO A 171 1.85 10.50 24.06
C PRO A 171 2.78 11.70 23.78
N LYS A 172 3.83 11.84 24.60
CA LYS A 172 4.85 12.90 24.49
C LYS A 172 5.55 13.00 23.13
N TRP A 173 5.66 11.88 22.38
CA TRP A 173 6.31 11.88 21.06
C TRP A 173 5.58 12.74 20.02
N LEU A 174 4.34 13.18 20.27
CA LEU A 174 3.70 14.16 19.39
C LEU A 174 4.44 15.50 19.33
N LYS A 175 5.34 15.77 20.28
CA LYS A 175 6.21 16.96 20.28
C LYS A 175 7.47 16.79 19.44
N THR A 176 7.80 15.57 19.02
CA THR A 176 8.99 15.30 18.19
C THR A 176 8.85 16.01 16.85
N LEU A 177 9.93 16.65 16.41
CA LEU A 177 9.97 17.41 15.17
C LEU A 177 10.24 16.51 13.96
N CYS A 178 9.63 16.87 12.84
CA CYS A 178 9.83 16.24 11.55
C CYS A 178 9.69 17.25 10.43
N GLN A 179 10.26 16.93 9.27
CA GLN A 179 10.20 17.75 8.08
C GLN A 179 9.48 16.98 6.96
N PRO A 180 8.14 17.10 6.85
CA PRO A 180 7.37 16.41 5.82
C PRO A 180 7.73 16.92 4.42
N ILE A 181 7.61 16.06 3.42
CA ILE A 181 7.84 16.38 2.00
C ILE A 181 6.65 15.94 1.15
N ALA A 182 6.24 16.77 0.19
CA ALA A 182 5.18 16.42 -0.75
C ALA A 182 5.64 15.27 -1.68
N ILE A 183 4.75 14.30 -1.93
CA ILE A 183 5.03 13.20 -2.86
C ILE A 183 5.40 13.69 -4.26
N ARG A 184 4.89 14.85 -4.69
CA ARG A 184 5.26 15.45 -5.98
C ARG A 184 6.73 15.80 -6.03
N ASN A 185 7.25 16.48 -5.00
CA ASN A 185 8.67 16.78 -4.93
C ASN A 185 9.53 15.51 -4.81
N VAL A 186 9.08 14.48 -4.08
CA VAL A 186 9.80 13.18 -4.05
C VAL A 186 9.96 12.60 -5.45
N VAL A 187 8.91 12.63 -6.28
CA VAL A 187 8.98 12.16 -7.67
C VAL A 187 9.85 13.06 -8.54
N GLU A 188 9.79 14.38 -8.36
CA GLU A 188 10.65 15.34 -9.04
C GLU A 188 12.14 15.10 -8.71
N PHE A 189 12.47 14.87 -7.44
CA PHE A 189 13.84 14.51 -7.04
C PHE A 189 14.27 13.17 -7.65
N LEU A 190 13.42 12.14 -7.58
CA LEU A 190 13.74 10.82 -8.15
C LEU A 190 14.03 10.89 -9.65
N MET A 191 13.25 11.69 -10.39
CA MET A 191 13.46 11.92 -11.82
C MET A 191 14.69 12.80 -12.05
N GLY A 192 14.83 13.89 -11.31
CA GLY A 192 15.86 14.90 -11.53
C GLY A 192 17.28 14.43 -11.23
N VAL A 193 17.49 13.45 -10.35
CA VAL A 193 18.84 12.91 -10.09
C VAL A 193 19.29 11.86 -11.12
N ALA A 194 18.41 11.40 -12.00
CA ALA A 194 18.77 10.39 -12.98
C ALA A 194 19.81 10.94 -13.96
N THR A 195 20.93 10.23 -14.09
CA THR A 195 22.06 10.58 -14.95
C THR A 195 22.72 11.93 -14.65
N VAL A 196 22.56 12.45 -13.42
CA VAL A 196 23.25 13.66 -12.96
C VAL A 196 24.52 13.26 -12.20
N GLU A 197 25.67 13.37 -12.86
CA GLU A 197 26.97 12.93 -12.33
C GLU A 197 27.32 13.58 -10.98
N GLU A 198 26.91 14.83 -10.76
CA GLU A 198 27.12 15.54 -9.50
C GLU A 198 26.44 14.86 -8.31
N THR A 199 25.46 13.98 -8.54
CA THR A 199 24.73 13.23 -7.52
C THR A 199 25.29 11.83 -7.26
N TYR A 200 26.28 11.39 -8.05
CA TYR A 200 26.84 10.05 -7.97
C TYR A 200 27.59 9.84 -6.65
N ASN A 201 27.36 8.68 -6.02
CA ASN A 201 27.94 8.26 -4.75
C ASN A 201 27.67 9.24 -3.59
N LYS A 202 26.56 9.98 -3.66
CA LYS A 202 26.14 10.95 -2.64
C LYS A 202 24.77 10.59 -2.07
N SER A 203 24.56 11.04 -0.84
CA SER A 203 23.25 11.00 -0.18
C SER A 203 22.76 12.43 0.09
N PHE A 204 21.45 12.64 -0.10
CA PHE A 204 20.80 13.93 0.11
C PHE A 204 19.54 13.73 0.94
N ASP A 205 19.41 14.49 2.01
CA ASP A 205 18.15 14.56 2.74
C ASP A 205 17.16 15.45 1.98
N ILE A 206 15.97 14.93 1.68
CA ILE A 206 14.92 15.67 0.99
C ILE A 206 13.74 15.92 1.95
N GLY A 207 13.43 17.19 2.16
CA GLY A 207 12.39 17.68 3.07
C GLY A 207 11.58 18.81 2.43
N GLY A 208 10.35 19.03 2.91
CA GLY A 208 9.59 20.23 2.61
C GLY A 208 10.12 21.46 3.36
N PRO A 209 9.49 22.64 3.22
CA PRO A 209 9.98 23.86 3.82
C PRO A 209 9.59 23.98 5.31
N ASP A 210 8.58 23.23 5.75
CA ASP A 210 8.06 23.28 7.12
C ASP A 210 8.76 22.24 8.01
N ILE A 211 9.32 22.70 9.14
CA ILE A 211 9.69 21.84 10.27
C ILE A 211 8.56 21.90 11.28
N LEU A 212 7.91 20.76 11.53
CA LEU A 212 6.68 20.66 12.32
C LEU A 212 6.80 19.58 13.38
N SER A 213 6.16 19.79 14.54
CA SER A 213 5.86 18.66 15.42
C SER A 213 4.72 17.82 14.83
N TYR A 214 4.64 16.54 15.19
CA TYR A 214 3.48 15.70 14.83
C TYR A 214 2.15 16.31 15.31
N LYS A 215 2.15 17.00 16.45
CA LYS A 215 0.98 17.76 16.92
C LYS A 215 0.59 18.85 15.92
N ASP A 216 1.56 19.62 15.43
CA ASP A 216 1.31 20.70 14.46
C ASP A 216 0.79 20.14 13.15
N MET A 217 1.34 19.02 12.67
CA MET A 217 0.83 18.33 11.48
C MET A 217 -0.64 17.94 11.61
N LEU A 218 -1.05 17.38 12.76
CA LEU A 218 -2.44 17.00 13.03
C LEU A 218 -3.37 18.22 13.10
N LEU A 219 -2.94 19.30 13.77
CA LEU A 219 -3.74 20.51 13.93
C LEU A 219 -3.88 21.29 12.61
N ARG A 220 -2.79 21.45 11.85
CA ARG A 220 -2.83 22.08 10.53
C ARG A 220 -3.73 21.30 9.55
N PHE A 221 -3.62 19.96 9.56
CA PHE A 221 -4.53 19.11 8.78
C PHE A 221 -6.00 19.34 9.16
N ALA A 222 -6.29 19.41 10.47
CA ALA A 222 -7.63 19.65 10.97
C ALA A 222 -8.18 21.01 10.52
N GLN A 223 -7.35 22.06 10.59
CA GLN A 223 -7.70 23.39 10.10
C GLN A 223 -8.03 23.39 8.61
N ILE A 224 -7.21 22.75 7.77
CA ILE A 224 -7.47 22.63 6.31
C ILE A 224 -8.79 21.89 6.05
N ARG A 225 -9.17 20.96 6.93
CA ARG A 225 -10.43 20.21 6.83
C ARG A 225 -11.63 20.88 7.51
N GLY A 226 -11.47 22.06 8.09
CA GLY A 226 -12.53 22.75 8.82
C GLY A 226 -12.96 22.02 10.09
N LEU A 227 -12.05 21.28 10.71
CA LEU A 227 -12.30 20.45 11.89
C LEU A 227 -11.60 21.03 13.12
N SER A 228 -12.34 21.22 14.21
CA SER A 228 -11.75 21.61 15.50
C SER A 228 -11.27 20.38 16.27
N ARG A 229 -9.98 20.35 16.63
CA ARG A 229 -9.35 19.22 17.34
C ARG A 229 -8.61 19.68 18.57
N HIS A 230 -8.79 18.94 19.67
CA HIS A 230 -8.12 19.19 20.93
C HIS A 230 -7.16 18.03 21.24
N ILE A 231 -5.88 18.34 21.43
CA ILE A 231 -4.84 17.33 21.68
C ILE A 231 -4.24 17.57 23.06
N PHE A 232 -4.43 16.62 23.97
CA PHE A 232 -3.88 16.61 25.32
C PHE A 232 -2.70 15.64 25.37
N ILE A 233 -1.50 16.16 25.68
CA ILE A 233 -0.28 15.36 25.71
C ILE A 233 -0.03 14.82 27.12
N VAL A 234 0.07 13.50 27.26
CA VAL A 234 0.34 12.81 28.53
C VAL A 234 1.77 12.24 28.59
N PRO A 235 2.41 12.21 29.77
CA PRO A 235 3.82 11.86 29.91
C PRO A 235 4.13 10.36 29.70
N VAL A 236 3.18 9.46 29.95
CA VAL A 236 3.43 8.00 29.91
C VAL A 236 2.44 7.31 29.00
N MET A 237 2.91 6.94 27.81
CA MET A 237 2.31 5.89 27.00
C MET A 237 3.45 5.06 26.42
N THR A 238 3.50 3.77 26.76
CA THR A 238 4.53 2.88 26.24
C THR A 238 4.34 2.70 24.72
N PRO A 239 5.41 2.47 23.94
CA PRO A 239 5.31 2.26 22.48
C PRO A 239 4.27 1.21 22.09
N ASN A 240 4.14 0.15 22.89
CA ASN A 240 3.15 -0.91 22.66
C ASN A 240 1.72 -0.38 22.77
N ILE A 241 1.40 0.40 23.81
CA ILE A 241 0.07 0.98 24.00
C ILE A 241 -0.24 1.98 22.87
N SER A 242 0.72 2.83 22.51
CA SER A 242 0.55 3.76 21.38
C SER A 242 0.37 3.05 20.04
N SER A 243 1.02 1.89 19.84
CA SER A 243 0.86 1.07 18.64
C SER A 243 -0.55 0.46 18.54
N TYR A 244 -1.08 -0.03 19.66
CA TYR A 244 -2.47 -0.50 19.73
C TYR A 244 -3.45 0.65 19.50
N TRP A 245 -3.23 1.81 20.11
CA TRP A 245 -4.06 3.00 19.89
C TRP A 245 -4.13 3.39 18.41
N LEU A 246 -2.98 3.49 17.73
CA LEU A 246 -2.95 3.74 16.28
C LEU A 246 -3.64 2.63 15.49
N TYR A 247 -3.39 1.36 15.80
CA TYR A 247 -4.04 0.23 15.14
C TYR A 247 -5.57 0.26 15.31
N PHE A 248 -6.06 0.62 16.50
CA PHE A 248 -7.50 0.68 16.80
C PHE A 248 -8.22 1.92 16.28
N VAL A 249 -7.50 2.96 15.86
CA VAL A 249 -8.12 4.18 15.31
C VAL A 249 -7.96 4.28 13.80
N THR A 250 -6.85 3.79 13.27
CA THR A 250 -6.48 3.96 11.86
C THR A 250 -6.68 2.67 11.05
N ALA A 251 -6.57 2.80 9.72
CA ALA A 251 -6.58 1.69 8.78
C ALA A 251 -5.23 0.95 8.67
N THR A 252 -4.27 1.18 9.58
CA THR A 252 -2.94 0.59 9.52
C THR A 252 -2.89 -0.83 10.08
N SER A 253 -1.93 -1.64 9.62
CA SER A 253 -1.65 -2.92 10.30
C SER A 253 -0.92 -2.68 11.61
N PHE A 254 -1.05 -3.60 12.55
CA PHE A 254 -0.32 -3.52 13.82
C PHE A 254 1.21 -3.49 13.63
N SER A 255 1.74 -4.24 12.66
CA SER A 255 3.17 -4.22 12.31
C SER A 255 3.64 -2.82 11.88
N LEU A 256 2.87 -2.17 11.01
CA LEU A 256 3.16 -0.82 10.55
C LEU A 256 3.03 0.19 11.69
N ALA A 257 1.96 0.12 12.48
CA ALA A 257 1.77 1.00 13.64
C ALA A 257 2.94 0.90 14.63
N ARG A 258 3.41 -0.32 14.93
CA ARG A 258 4.55 -0.56 15.81
C ARG A 258 5.86 0.03 15.29
N ASN A 259 6.17 -0.22 14.01
CA ASN A 259 7.38 0.28 13.38
C ASN A 259 7.37 1.82 13.23
N LEU A 260 6.19 2.42 13.00
CA LEU A 260 6.06 3.87 12.95
C LEU A 260 6.18 4.50 14.34
N VAL A 261 5.53 3.96 15.37
CA VAL A 261 5.63 4.53 16.74
C VAL A 261 7.06 4.48 17.26
N SER A 262 7.82 3.43 16.92
CA SER A 262 9.23 3.36 17.32
C SER A 262 10.10 4.38 16.57
N SER A 263 9.80 4.69 15.30
CA SER A 263 10.53 5.71 14.54
C SER A 263 10.12 7.14 14.87
N MET A 264 8.85 7.39 15.20
CA MET A 264 8.32 8.74 15.48
C MET A 264 8.87 9.40 16.76
N LYS A 265 9.67 8.69 17.56
CA LYS A 265 10.37 9.26 18.71
C LYS A 265 11.64 10.03 18.36
N ILE A 266 12.20 9.73 17.19
CA ILE A 266 13.45 10.30 16.69
C ILE A 266 13.10 11.50 15.82
N GLU A 267 13.86 12.59 15.93
CA GLU A 267 13.62 13.76 15.08
C GLU A 267 14.01 13.44 13.64
N VAL A 268 13.19 13.84 12.67
CA VAL A 268 13.42 13.52 11.25
C VAL A 268 13.46 14.84 10.47
N ILE A 269 14.59 15.55 10.61
CA ILE A 269 14.84 16.87 10.01
C ILE A 269 15.97 16.72 8.99
N ALA A 270 15.76 17.23 7.78
CA ALA A 270 16.72 17.12 6.70
C ALA A 270 17.96 17.96 6.97
N LYS A 271 19.14 17.37 6.76
CA LYS A 271 20.38 18.14 6.71
C LYS A 271 20.34 19.09 5.51
N PRO A 272 20.66 20.39 5.70
CA PRO A 272 20.70 21.36 4.61
C PRO A 272 21.58 20.90 3.45
N ASN A 273 21.08 21.03 2.23
CA ASN A 273 21.77 20.76 0.97
C ASN A 273 21.15 21.60 -0.16
N ASN A 274 21.80 21.66 -1.32
CA ASN A 274 21.41 22.47 -2.47
C ASN A 274 20.78 21.66 -3.62
N LEU A 275 20.35 20.41 -3.38
CA LEU A 275 19.84 19.53 -4.43
C LEU A 275 18.59 20.11 -5.12
N ALA A 276 17.70 20.74 -4.35
CA ALA A 276 16.49 21.37 -4.89
C ALA A 276 16.82 22.48 -5.90
N ASP A 277 17.73 23.38 -5.53
CA ASP A 277 18.16 24.49 -6.37
C ASP A 277 18.91 23.99 -7.61
N MET A 278 19.79 23.00 -7.44
CA MET A 278 20.53 22.37 -8.54
C MET A 278 19.61 21.74 -9.59
N LEU A 279 18.47 21.18 -9.17
CA LEU A 279 17.48 20.57 -10.05
C LEU A 279 16.36 21.53 -10.48
N GLY A 280 16.36 22.78 -10.02
CA GLY A 280 15.30 23.75 -10.28
C GLY A 280 13.93 23.36 -9.68
N ILE A 281 13.92 22.58 -8.61
CA ILE A 281 12.70 22.05 -7.98
C ILE A 281 12.13 23.08 -7.00
N LYS A 282 10.87 23.49 -7.25
CA LYS A 282 10.12 24.31 -6.29
C LYS A 282 9.49 23.44 -5.20
N ILE A 283 9.98 23.58 -3.98
CA ILE A 283 9.50 22.82 -2.83
C ILE A 283 8.07 23.26 -2.44
N ILE A 284 7.20 22.29 -2.19
CA ILE A 284 5.79 22.48 -1.81
C ILE A 284 5.66 22.40 -0.28
N ASP A 285 4.99 23.39 0.30
CA ASP A 285 4.71 23.45 1.74
C ASP A 285 3.68 22.39 2.19
N TYR A 286 3.67 22.12 3.50
CA TYR A 286 2.83 21.08 4.08
C TYR A 286 1.34 21.31 3.80
N ASP A 287 0.86 22.53 3.98
CA ASP A 287 -0.56 22.86 3.85
C ASP A 287 -1.03 22.70 2.41
N THR A 288 -0.23 23.17 1.45
CA THR A 288 -0.44 22.97 0.02
C THR A 288 -0.42 21.49 -0.33
N SER A 289 0.51 20.69 0.23
CA SER A 289 0.57 19.24 -0.03
C SER A 289 -0.71 18.50 0.41
N ILE A 290 -1.32 18.92 1.53
CA ILE A 290 -2.59 18.37 2.02
C ILE A 290 -3.76 18.74 1.11
N LYS A 291 -3.88 20.01 0.70
CA LYS A 291 -4.92 20.46 -0.24
C LYS A 291 -4.87 19.67 -1.55
N LEU A 292 -3.66 19.54 -2.13
CA LEU A 292 -3.42 18.78 -3.34
C LEU A 292 -3.74 17.29 -3.21
N ALA A 293 -3.59 16.71 -2.02
CA ALA A 293 -3.98 15.34 -1.74
C ALA A 293 -5.51 15.19 -1.71
N PHE A 294 -6.24 16.17 -1.17
CA PHE A 294 -7.70 16.17 -1.19
C PHE A 294 -8.29 16.33 -2.57
N ASP A 295 -7.76 17.25 -3.38
CA ASP A 295 -8.21 17.42 -4.77
C ASP A 295 -8.15 16.10 -5.54
N LYS A 296 -7.09 15.30 -5.33
CA LYS A 296 -6.94 13.98 -5.95
C LYS A 296 -7.92 12.93 -5.42
N ILE A 297 -8.25 12.98 -4.13
CA ILE A 297 -9.24 12.08 -3.53
C ILE A 297 -10.65 12.41 -4.04
N GLU A 298 -11.01 13.69 -4.11
CA GLU A 298 -12.31 14.15 -4.61
C GLU A 298 -12.52 13.77 -6.06
N GLN A 299 -11.47 13.83 -6.88
CA GLN A 299 -11.50 13.43 -8.29
C GLN A 299 -11.49 11.90 -8.51
N ASN A 300 -11.50 11.07 -7.45
CA ASN A 300 -11.25 9.60 -7.52
C ASN A 300 -9.93 9.23 -8.24
N GLN A 301 -8.93 10.10 -8.21
CA GLN A 301 -7.65 9.93 -8.91
C GLN A 301 -6.52 9.43 -7.99
N VAL A 302 -6.85 8.65 -6.96
CA VAL A 302 -5.83 8.04 -6.09
C VAL A 302 -5.11 6.93 -6.86
N MET A 303 -3.98 7.28 -7.49
CA MET A 303 -3.26 6.37 -8.39
C MET A 303 -2.77 5.10 -7.70
N SER A 304 -2.30 5.18 -6.45
CA SER A 304 -1.90 4.01 -5.67
C SER A 304 -1.94 4.26 -4.16
N SER A 305 -2.01 3.18 -3.38
CA SER A 305 -2.07 3.20 -1.91
C SER A 305 -0.97 2.35 -1.28
N TRP A 306 -0.47 2.77 -0.13
CA TRP A 306 0.46 1.98 0.69
C TRP A 306 -0.08 0.57 1.02
N LYS A 307 -1.41 0.39 1.05
CA LYS A 307 -2.09 -0.90 1.30
C LYS A 307 -1.82 -1.94 0.20
N ASP A 308 -1.45 -1.52 -1.00
CA ASP A 308 -1.16 -2.40 -2.14
C ASP A 308 0.14 -3.17 -1.97
N ALA A 309 1.11 -2.53 -1.33
CA ALA A 309 2.42 -3.11 -1.05
C ALA A 309 2.41 -4.04 0.17
N GLN A 310 1.33 -4.08 0.96
CA GLN A 310 1.26 -4.96 2.13
C GLN A 310 1.29 -6.43 1.70
N SER A 311 2.34 -7.16 2.07
CA SER A 311 2.41 -8.60 1.87
C SER A 311 1.64 -9.32 2.98
N THR A 312 0.40 -9.72 2.72
CA THR A 312 -0.25 -10.80 3.50
C THR A 312 0.45 -12.13 3.17
N GLY A 313 0.35 -13.15 4.03
CA GLY A 313 0.93 -14.48 3.75
C GLY A 313 0.42 -15.10 2.42
N ILE A 314 -0.74 -14.63 1.96
CA ILE A 314 -1.37 -14.95 0.67
C ILE A 314 -0.54 -14.35 -0.49
N ILE A 315 -0.11 -13.10 -0.37
CA ILE A 315 0.71 -12.40 -1.38
C ILE A 315 2.11 -13.01 -1.50
N GLN A 316 2.68 -13.54 -0.42
CA GLN A 316 3.97 -14.26 -0.48
C GLN A 316 3.87 -15.58 -1.27
N LYS A 317 2.73 -16.28 -1.20
CA LYS A 317 2.48 -17.52 -1.95
C LYS A 317 2.03 -17.27 -3.40
N GLY A 318 1.80 -16.00 -3.78
CA GLY A 318 1.26 -15.60 -5.07
C GLY A 318 -0.26 -15.72 -5.14
N ILE A 319 -0.92 -14.74 -5.77
CA ILE A 319 -2.40 -14.69 -5.84
C ILE A 319 -2.94 -15.86 -6.69
N HIS A 320 -2.16 -16.31 -7.68
CA HIS A 320 -2.50 -17.42 -8.56
C HIS A 320 -2.90 -18.71 -7.83
N HIS A 321 -2.27 -19.02 -6.68
CA HIS A 321 -2.62 -20.21 -5.89
C HIS A 321 -4.07 -20.18 -5.36
N TYR A 322 -4.67 -18.99 -5.26
CA TYR A 322 -6.01 -18.80 -4.71
C TYR A 322 -7.05 -18.43 -5.77
N ILE A 323 -6.62 -18.20 -7.02
CA ILE A 323 -7.52 -17.93 -8.15
C ILE A 323 -8.38 -19.16 -8.45
N GLU A 324 -7.80 -20.34 -8.35
CA GLU A 324 -8.53 -21.60 -8.47
C GLU A 324 -9.26 -21.89 -7.16
N VAL A 325 -10.56 -21.59 -7.14
CA VAL A 325 -11.40 -21.86 -5.99
C VAL A 325 -11.50 -23.38 -5.79
N PRO A 326 -11.11 -23.91 -4.62
CA PRO A 326 -11.10 -25.35 -4.39
C PRO A 326 -12.51 -25.95 -4.51
N MET A 327 -12.60 -27.10 -5.18
CA MET A 327 -13.88 -27.82 -5.38
C MET A 327 -14.17 -28.83 -4.27
N ASN A 328 -13.16 -29.56 -3.81
CA ASN A 328 -13.32 -30.66 -2.87
C ASN A 328 -13.22 -30.20 -1.41
N GLY A 329 -14.04 -30.77 -0.54
CA GLY A 329 -14.02 -30.50 0.90
C GLY A 329 -14.43 -29.09 1.29
N CYS A 330 -15.10 -28.35 0.40
CA CYS A 330 -15.57 -27.00 0.62
C CYS A 330 -17.08 -26.97 0.81
N TYR A 331 -17.56 -26.05 1.64
CA TYR A 331 -18.97 -25.68 1.68
C TYR A 331 -19.22 -24.51 0.73
N LYS A 332 -20.36 -24.54 0.06
CA LYS A 332 -20.75 -23.51 -0.91
C LYS A 332 -22.16 -23.00 -0.63
N ASP A 333 -22.33 -21.71 -0.79
CA ASP A 333 -23.64 -21.04 -0.84
C ASP A 333 -23.71 -20.32 -2.18
N ILE A 334 -24.55 -20.84 -3.08
CA ILE A 334 -24.69 -20.36 -4.46
C ILE A 334 -26.07 -19.75 -4.61
N ARG A 335 -26.11 -18.51 -5.10
CA ARG A 335 -27.35 -17.77 -5.30
C ARG A 335 -27.36 -17.16 -6.68
N LYS A 336 -28.50 -17.27 -7.34
CA LYS A 336 -28.69 -16.80 -8.72
C LYS A 336 -29.85 -15.82 -8.79
N ARG A 337 -29.72 -14.80 -9.63
CA ARG A 337 -30.80 -13.86 -9.93
C ARG A 337 -30.64 -13.32 -11.35
N VAL A 338 -31.76 -13.26 -12.07
CA VAL A 338 -31.82 -12.61 -13.39
C VAL A 338 -31.61 -11.11 -13.23
N VAL A 339 -30.81 -10.55 -14.11
CA VAL A 339 -30.44 -9.13 -14.14
C VAL A 339 -31.16 -8.45 -15.29
N ALA A 340 -31.79 -7.29 -15.02
CA ALA A 340 -32.45 -6.50 -16.05
C ALA A 340 -31.48 -5.59 -16.82
N ASP A 341 -30.49 -5.02 -16.13
CA ASP A 341 -29.48 -4.13 -16.70
C ASP A 341 -28.09 -4.62 -16.30
N ILE A 342 -27.40 -5.23 -17.26
CA ILE A 342 -26.07 -5.81 -17.06
C ILE A 342 -25.05 -4.72 -16.71
N SER A 343 -25.05 -3.60 -17.46
CA SER A 343 -24.05 -2.53 -17.29
C SER A 343 -24.15 -1.94 -15.90
N LYS A 344 -25.36 -1.60 -15.47
CA LYS A 344 -25.63 -1.04 -14.14
C LYS A 344 -25.29 -2.04 -13.03
N THR A 345 -25.54 -3.33 -13.26
CA THR A 345 -25.21 -4.39 -12.30
C THR A 345 -23.70 -4.58 -12.18
N ILE A 346 -22.97 -4.56 -13.29
CA ILE A 346 -21.50 -4.55 -13.31
C ILE A 346 -20.99 -3.33 -12.53
N ASP A 347 -21.51 -2.13 -12.79
CA ASP A 347 -21.09 -0.93 -12.07
C ASP A 347 -21.36 -1.05 -10.57
N ARG A 348 -22.46 -1.70 -10.17
CA ARG A 348 -22.75 -1.98 -8.76
C ARG A 348 -21.80 -2.98 -8.14
N ILE A 349 -21.48 -4.07 -8.83
CA ILE A 349 -20.45 -5.05 -8.40
C ILE A 349 -19.12 -4.33 -8.21
N TRP A 350 -18.75 -3.47 -9.15
CA TRP A 350 -17.53 -2.67 -9.09
C TRP A 350 -17.58 -1.55 -8.05
N ALA A 351 -18.73 -1.23 -7.48
CA ALA A 351 -18.89 -0.24 -6.42
C ALA A 351 -19.04 -0.84 -5.00
N ILE A 352 -18.97 -2.18 -4.84
CA ILE A 352 -19.06 -2.86 -3.53
C ILE A 352 -17.97 -2.37 -2.55
N GLY A 353 -18.33 -2.25 -1.27
CA GLY A 353 -17.41 -1.90 -0.18
C GLY A 353 -17.22 -0.39 0.01
N GLY A 354 -16.38 -0.01 0.97
CA GLY A 354 -16.16 1.41 1.31
C GLY A 354 -17.45 2.14 1.68
N LYS A 355 -17.65 3.38 1.17
CA LYS A 355 -18.83 4.19 1.50
C LYS A 355 -20.15 3.63 0.93
N THR A 356 -20.09 2.88 -0.18
CA THR A 356 -21.27 2.20 -0.76
C THR A 356 -21.74 1.05 0.13
N GLY A 357 -20.81 0.43 0.87
CA GLY A 357 -21.04 -0.78 1.63
C GLY A 357 -21.30 -1.99 0.75
N TRP A 358 -21.87 -3.04 1.33
CA TRP A 358 -22.11 -4.35 0.72
C TRP A 358 -23.55 -4.53 0.27
N TYR A 359 -24.25 -3.42 -0.01
CA TYR A 359 -25.65 -3.34 -0.45
C TYR A 359 -26.70 -3.96 0.49
N TYR A 360 -26.31 -4.70 1.53
CA TYR A 360 -27.22 -5.26 2.52
C TYR A 360 -26.45 -5.68 3.78
N GLY A 361 -27.09 -5.52 4.94
CA GLY A 361 -26.52 -5.98 6.21
C GLY A 361 -25.18 -5.34 6.57
N ASN A 362 -24.91 -4.10 6.14
CA ASN A 362 -23.63 -3.40 6.37
C ASN A 362 -23.20 -3.44 7.84
N TRP A 363 -24.12 -3.27 8.78
CA TRP A 363 -23.85 -3.36 10.21
C TRP A 363 -23.34 -4.74 10.67
N LEU A 364 -23.77 -5.85 10.04
CA LEU A 364 -23.25 -7.20 10.33
C LEU A 364 -21.81 -7.34 9.85
N TRP A 365 -21.50 -6.77 8.68
CA TRP A 365 -20.14 -6.71 8.17
C TRP A 365 -19.24 -5.86 9.08
N GLU A 366 -19.76 -4.75 9.61
CA GLU A 366 -19.08 -3.91 10.60
C GLU A 366 -18.77 -4.68 11.88
N ILE A 367 -19.76 -5.36 12.48
CA ILE A 367 -19.55 -6.21 13.65
C ILE A 367 -18.50 -7.27 13.37
N ARG A 368 -18.60 -7.97 12.23
CA ARG A 368 -17.63 -9.01 11.85
C ARG A 368 -16.22 -8.43 11.71
N GLY A 369 -16.11 -7.23 11.14
CA GLY A 369 -14.86 -6.48 11.02
C GLY A 369 -14.26 -6.10 12.36
N VAL A 370 -15.08 -5.69 13.34
CA VAL A 370 -14.62 -5.39 14.71
C VAL A 370 -14.11 -6.66 15.41
N ILE A 371 -14.84 -7.77 15.31
CA ILE A 371 -14.41 -9.06 15.87
C ILE A 371 -13.07 -9.49 15.25
N ASP A 372 -12.92 -9.31 13.94
CA ASP A 372 -11.66 -9.61 13.25
C ASP A 372 -10.49 -8.81 13.84
N GLN A 373 -10.69 -7.50 14.06
CA GLN A 373 -9.66 -6.64 14.63
C GLN A 373 -9.27 -7.01 16.06
N ILE A 374 -10.25 -7.37 16.89
CA ILE A 374 -9.99 -7.83 18.26
C ILE A 374 -9.12 -9.08 18.25
N LEU A 375 -9.36 -9.99 17.31
CA LEU A 375 -8.55 -11.19 17.12
C LEU A 375 -7.19 -10.89 16.44
N GLY A 376 -6.90 -9.64 16.08
CA GLY A 376 -5.66 -9.20 15.42
C GLY A 376 -5.66 -9.40 13.91
N GLY A 377 -6.84 -9.48 13.29
CA GLY A 377 -7.05 -9.49 11.85
C GLY A 377 -6.98 -8.10 11.23
N VAL A 378 -7.50 -7.98 10.01
CA VAL A 378 -7.38 -6.77 9.18
C VAL A 378 -8.56 -5.80 9.38
N GLY A 379 -9.74 -6.32 9.70
CA GLY A 379 -10.98 -5.55 9.85
C GLY A 379 -11.46 -4.86 8.57
N MET A 380 -12.48 -4.01 8.69
CA MET A 380 -13.03 -3.26 7.54
C MET A 380 -12.38 -1.91 7.27
N ARG A 381 -11.44 -1.46 8.12
CA ARG A 381 -10.90 -0.09 8.02
C ARG A 381 -10.05 0.16 6.78
N ARG A 382 -9.63 -0.90 6.08
CA ARG A 382 -8.87 -0.76 4.84
C ARG A 382 -9.69 -0.08 3.74
N GLY A 383 -11.02 -0.18 3.76
CA GLY A 383 -11.86 0.47 2.76
C GLY A 383 -11.50 0.06 1.33
N ARG A 384 -11.66 1.01 0.40
CA ARG A 384 -11.25 0.87 -1.02
C ARG A 384 -10.74 2.19 -1.58
N LYS A 385 -10.00 2.16 -2.71
CA LYS A 385 -9.34 3.35 -3.30
C LYS A 385 -10.23 4.21 -4.17
N SER A 386 -10.85 3.61 -5.19
CA SER A 386 -11.80 4.27 -6.10
C SER A 386 -13.22 3.91 -5.68
N LYS A 387 -14.21 4.75 -5.93
CA LYS A 387 -15.64 4.40 -5.72
C LYS A 387 -16.19 3.47 -6.81
N THR A 388 -15.55 3.45 -7.98
CA THR A 388 -16.09 2.84 -9.22
C THR A 388 -15.17 1.80 -9.84
N ASP A 389 -13.89 1.78 -9.45
CA ASP A 389 -12.88 0.89 -10.03
C ASP A 389 -12.30 -0.04 -8.98
N ILE A 390 -12.02 -1.27 -9.41
CA ILE A 390 -11.41 -2.35 -8.62
C ILE A 390 -10.38 -3.03 -9.52
N PHE A 391 -9.17 -3.24 -9.00
CA PHE A 391 -8.10 -3.96 -9.70
C PHE A 391 -7.63 -5.20 -8.93
N PRO A 392 -7.10 -6.24 -9.63
CA PRO A 392 -6.51 -7.39 -8.99
C PRO A 392 -5.41 -7.01 -7.99
N GLY A 393 -5.40 -7.66 -6.83
CA GLY A 393 -4.48 -7.39 -5.74
C GLY A 393 -4.86 -6.22 -4.84
N GLU A 394 -5.92 -5.45 -5.13
CA GLU A 394 -6.41 -4.40 -4.23
C GLU A 394 -7.11 -4.97 -3.00
N ALA A 395 -7.04 -4.22 -1.89
CA ALA A 395 -7.84 -4.52 -0.70
C ALA A 395 -9.21 -3.85 -0.81
N LEU A 396 -10.25 -4.60 -0.49
CA LEU A 396 -11.64 -4.16 -0.42
C LEU A 396 -12.17 -4.59 0.95
N ASP A 397 -12.11 -3.68 1.91
CA ASP A 397 -12.33 -3.95 3.33
C ASP A 397 -11.41 -5.09 3.84
N PHE A 398 -11.96 -6.22 4.30
CA PHE A 398 -11.19 -7.41 4.67
C PHE A 398 -11.04 -8.43 3.54
N TRP A 399 -11.41 -8.08 2.31
CA TRP A 399 -11.21 -8.93 1.13
C TRP A 399 -10.00 -8.47 0.32
N ARG A 400 -9.37 -9.43 -0.36
CA ARG A 400 -8.40 -9.22 -1.42
C ARG A 400 -9.09 -9.52 -2.75
N VAL A 401 -8.93 -8.63 -3.71
CA VAL A 401 -9.38 -8.87 -5.08
C VAL A 401 -8.41 -9.84 -5.75
N LEU A 402 -8.90 -11.01 -6.17
CA LEU A 402 -8.11 -11.98 -6.93
C LEU A 402 -8.29 -11.77 -8.44
N ILE A 403 -9.53 -11.57 -8.89
CA ILE A 403 -9.90 -11.27 -10.27
C ILE A 403 -10.86 -10.09 -10.24
N ALA A 404 -10.62 -9.09 -11.09
CA ALA A 404 -11.58 -8.05 -11.42
C ALA A 404 -11.54 -7.83 -12.92
N ASP A 405 -12.47 -8.45 -13.64
CA ASP A 405 -12.54 -8.41 -15.10
C ASP A 405 -13.95 -8.01 -15.54
N LYS A 406 -14.10 -6.74 -15.98
CA LYS A 406 -15.38 -6.22 -16.49
C LYS A 406 -15.78 -6.90 -17.81
N SER A 407 -14.81 -7.32 -18.63
CA SER A 407 -15.06 -7.96 -19.91
C SER A 407 -15.63 -9.36 -19.73
N GLN A 408 -15.08 -10.13 -18.78
CA GLN A 408 -15.59 -11.44 -18.37
C GLN A 408 -16.72 -11.36 -17.33
N ARG A 409 -17.14 -10.14 -16.96
CA ARG A 409 -18.20 -9.86 -15.96
C ARG A 409 -17.98 -10.63 -14.64
N ARG A 410 -16.72 -10.77 -14.24
CA ARG A 410 -16.29 -11.61 -13.11
C ARG A 410 -15.50 -10.82 -12.07
N LEU A 411 -15.94 -10.92 -10.83
CA LEU A 411 -15.23 -10.43 -9.65
C LEU A 411 -15.02 -11.60 -8.68
N LEU A 412 -13.78 -11.89 -8.34
CA LEU A 412 -13.42 -12.92 -7.35
C LEU A 412 -12.67 -12.28 -6.19
N LEU A 413 -13.16 -12.49 -4.99
CA LEU A 413 -12.62 -11.97 -3.74
C LEU A 413 -12.17 -13.11 -2.83
N TYR A 414 -11.10 -12.88 -2.07
CA TYR A 414 -10.58 -13.78 -1.06
C TYR A 414 -10.55 -13.12 0.32
N ALA A 415 -10.97 -13.82 1.36
CA ALA A 415 -11.04 -13.26 2.70
C ALA A 415 -9.64 -13.19 3.35
N GLU A 416 -9.22 -12.00 3.79
CA GLU A 416 -7.99 -11.79 4.59
C GLU A 416 -8.28 -11.68 6.10
N MET A 417 -9.54 -11.80 6.52
CA MET A 417 -9.94 -11.88 7.93
C MET A 417 -9.49 -13.21 8.57
N LYS A 418 -9.31 -13.21 9.89
CA LYS A 418 -9.03 -14.42 10.66
C LYS A 418 -10.25 -15.32 10.71
N LEU A 419 -10.11 -16.49 10.11
CA LEU A 419 -11.13 -17.53 10.00
C LEU A 419 -10.50 -18.90 10.28
N PRO A 420 -11.25 -19.86 10.84
CA PRO A 420 -10.82 -21.25 10.95
C PRO A 420 -10.96 -21.98 9.59
N GLY A 421 -10.37 -21.41 8.53
CA GLY A 421 -10.50 -21.87 7.16
C GLY A 421 -10.20 -20.76 6.14
N GLU A 422 -10.45 -21.06 4.87
CA GLU A 422 -10.26 -20.14 3.74
C GLU A 422 -11.62 -19.79 3.13
N ALA A 423 -11.83 -18.55 2.69
CA ALA A 423 -13.12 -18.12 2.15
C ALA A 423 -12.96 -17.29 0.87
N TRP A 424 -13.85 -17.55 -0.08
CA TRP A 424 -13.98 -16.84 -1.35
C TRP A 424 -15.40 -16.30 -1.51
N LEU A 425 -15.51 -15.17 -2.19
CA LEU A 425 -16.77 -14.61 -2.63
C LEU A 425 -16.64 -14.20 -4.09
N GLU A 426 -17.48 -14.81 -4.93
CA GLU A 426 -17.45 -14.63 -6.38
C GLU A 426 -18.76 -14.06 -6.90
N PHE A 427 -18.66 -13.18 -7.89
CA PHE A 427 -19.76 -12.66 -8.69
C PHE A 427 -19.44 -12.91 -10.17
N ILE A 428 -20.33 -13.59 -10.87
CA ILE A 428 -20.26 -13.82 -12.32
C ILE A 428 -21.62 -13.49 -12.91
N ILE A 429 -21.64 -12.75 -14.02
CA ILE A 429 -22.84 -12.62 -14.86
C ILE A 429 -22.58 -13.42 -16.13
N ASP A 430 -23.40 -14.44 -16.38
CA ASP A 430 -23.33 -15.22 -17.62
C ASP A 430 -24.01 -14.52 -18.80
N ASP A 431 -23.99 -15.16 -19.97
CA ASP A 431 -24.57 -14.63 -21.19
C ASP A 431 -26.11 -14.66 -21.18
N ASP A 432 -26.71 -15.44 -20.28
CA ASP A 432 -28.16 -15.50 -20.04
C ASP A 432 -28.63 -14.41 -19.05
N ASN A 433 -27.76 -13.44 -18.73
CA ASN A 433 -27.99 -12.34 -17.80
C ASN A 433 -28.30 -12.81 -16.37
N ILE A 434 -27.77 -13.95 -15.96
CA ILE A 434 -27.92 -14.48 -14.60
C ILE A 434 -26.69 -14.08 -13.79
N LEU A 435 -26.90 -13.23 -12.79
CA LEU A 435 -25.91 -12.96 -11.76
C LEU A 435 -25.86 -14.14 -10.79
N THR A 436 -24.74 -14.86 -10.79
CA THR A 436 -24.40 -15.88 -9.82
C THR A 436 -23.46 -15.30 -8.78
N GLN A 437 -23.89 -15.33 -7.52
CA GLN A 437 -23.07 -15.06 -6.36
C GLN A 437 -22.72 -16.38 -5.67
N THR A 438 -21.44 -16.65 -5.51
CA THR A 438 -20.94 -17.88 -4.88
C THR A 438 -20.05 -17.54 -3.69
N ALA A 439 -20.48 -17.90 -2.48
CA ALA A 439 -19.61 -17.91 -1.31
C ALA A 439 -19.06 -19.34 -1.13
N THR A 440 -17.74 -19.49 -1.18
CA THR A 440 -17.07 -20.79 -0.96
C THR A 440 -16.25 -20.71 0.32
N PHE A 441 -16.35 -21.72 1.17
CA PHE A 441 -15.58 -21.83 2.40
C PHE A 441 -14.91 -23.19 2.52
N ARG A 442 -13.59 -23.20 2.66
CA ARG A 442 -12.80 -24.39 2.93
C ARG A 442 -12.49 -24.46 4.43
N PRO A 443 -13.18 -25.32 5.21
CA PRO A 443 -12.99 -25.40 6.64
C PRO A 443 -11.62 -26.01 7.00
N LEU A 444 -10.99 -25.47 8.06
CA LEU A 444 -9.84 -26.09 8.69
C LEU A 444 -10.29 -26.86 9.95
N GLY A 445 -10.18 -28.19 9.91
CA GLY A 445 -10.55 -29.07 11.03
C GLY A 445 -12.02 -28.96 11.47
N LEU A 446 -12.32 -29.39 12.70
CA LEU A 446 -13.68 -29.37 13.25
C LEU A 446 -14.18 -27.95 13.54
N LEU A 447 -13.30 -27.06 14.01
CA LEU A 447 -13.64 -25.66 14.28
C LEU A 447 -14.09 -24.91 13.02
N GLY A 448 -13.45 -25.18 11.88
CA GLY A 448 -13.88 -24.63 10.60
C GLY A 448 -15.28 -25.09 10.21
N ARG A 449 -15.56 -26.38 10.39
CA ARG A 449 -16.89 -26.94 10.07
C ARG A 449 -17.96 -26.33 10.96
N PHE A 450 -17.72 -26.25 12.27
CA PHE A 450 -18.63 -25.62 13.21
C PHE A 450 -18.87 -24.14 12.88
N TYR A 451 -17.80 -23.41 12.54
CA TYR A 451 -17.88 -22.01 12.14
C TYR A 451 -18.82 -21.80 10.96
N TRP A 452 -18.71 -22.61 9.90
CA TRP A 452 -19.59 -22.52 8.73
C TRP A 452 -21.07 -22.62 9.12
N PHE A 453 -21.44 -23.65 9.90
CA PHE A 453 -22.83 -23.84 10.32
C PHE A 453 -23.33 -22.73 11.25
N LEU A 454 -22.46 -22.16 12.08
CA LEU A 454 -22.79 -21.02 12.93
C LEU A 454 -23.11 -19.76 12.12
N VAL A 455 -22.39 -19.51 11.01
CA VAL A 455 -22.60 -18.31 10.17
C VAL A 455 -23.64 -18.51 9.05
N LEU A 456 -23.99 -19.74 8.72
CA LEU A 456 -24.92 -20.08 7.64
C LEU A 456 -26.29 -19.37 7.74
N PRO A 457 -26.93 -19.22 8.92
CA PRO A 457 -28.17 -18.46 9.02
C PRO A 457 -27.99 -17.00 8.59
N PHE A 458 -26.87 -16.37 8.92
CA PHE A 458 -26.57 -15.00 8.51
C PHE A 458 -26.34 -14.91 6.99
N HIS A 459 -25.71 -15.92 6.37
CA HIS A 459 -25.56 -15.97 4.92
C HIS A 459 -26.92 -15.91 4.21
N MET A 460 -27.94 -16.63 4.70
CA MET A 460 -29.31 -16.59 4.17
C MET A 460 -29.86 -15.17 4.04
N PHE A 461 -29.68 -14.33 5.05
CA PHE A 461 -30.13 -12.95 5.00
C PHE A 461 -29.18 -12.05 4.19
N ILE A 462 -27.88 -12.11 4.48
CA ILE A 462 -26.88 -11.19 3.93
C ILE A 462 -26.77 -11.34 2.42
N PHE A 463 -26.52 -12.56 1.93
CA PHE A 463 -26.24 -12.78 0.51
C PHE A 463 -27.49 -12.64 -0.36
N ASN A 464 -28.68 -13.00 0.12
CA ASN A 464 -29.91 -12.80 -0.67
C ASN A 464 -30.21 -11.30 -0.83
N GLY A 465 -30.07 -10.54 0.27
CA GLY A 465 -30.26 -9.10 0.25
C GLY A 465 -29.23 -8.39 -0.62
N MET A 466 -27.96 -8.79 -0.53
CA MET A 466 -26.89 -8.24 -1.36
C MET A 466 -27.14 -8.53 -2.84
N LEU A 467 -27.39 -9.79 -3.22
CA LEU A 467 -27.72 -10.17 -4.59
C LEU A 467 -28.94 -9.40 -5.13
N LYS A 468 -29.94 -9.13 -4.28
CA LYS A 468 -31.17 -8.40 -4.66
C LYS A 468 -30.88 -6.96 -4.99
N ASN A 469 -30.08 -6.31 -4.17
CA ASN A 469 -29.78 -4.89 -4.33
C ASN A 469 -28.71 -4.64 -5.39
N ILE A 470 -27.83 -5.61 -5.67
CA ILE A 470 -26.91 -5.55 -6.80
C ILE A 470 -27.67 -5.67 -8.12
N ALA A 471 -28.62 -6.61 -8.25
CA ALA A 471 -29.34 -6.88 -9.50
C ALA A 471 -30.50 -5.90 -9.85
N LYS A 472 -30.80 -4.91 -8.99
CA LYS A 472 -31.77 -3.82 -9.26
C LYS A 472 -31.22 -2.77 -10.24
#